data_AF-A0A523TA66-F1
#
_entry.id   AF-A0A523TA66-F1
#
_cell.length_a   1.000
_cell.length_b   1.000
_cell.length_c   1.000
_cell.angle_alpha   90.00
_cell.angle_beta   90.00
_cell.angle_gamma   90.00
#
_symmetry.space_group_name_H-M   'P 1'
#
loop_
_entity.id
_entity.type
_entity.pdbx_description
1 polymer ?
#
loop_
_entity_poly.entity_id
_entity_poly.type
_entity_poly.pdbx_seq_one_letter_code
_entity_poly.pdbx_strand_id
1 'polypeptide(L)'
;MLLTYFKYRKTRYFSIELTNKQSESGMAVMVTLIEVLILAVIQGLTEWLPVSSSGHLVITQKVLGLNLPLIYSVMLHVGTLIVVLTVFRKDIINIIKALVKRDFKTDEGKLALFIAVGSVPIAIIGFVFYDLFESLFS
;
A
#
# COMPACT_ATOMS: atom_id res chain seq x y z
N MET A 1 -47.49 6.72 22.92
CA MET A 1 -47.01 6.95 21.53
C MET A 1 -45.50 7.17 21.43
N LEU A 2 -44.85 7.98 22.28
CA LEU A 2 -43.40 8.25 22.22
C LEU A 2 -42.49 7.03 22.48
N LEU A 3 -42.84 6.16 23.42
CA LEU A 3 -42.02 4.98 23.74
C LEU A 3 -41.99 3.94 22.60
N THR A 4 -43.08 3.81 21.84
CA THR A 4 -43.16 2.96 20.65
C THR A 4 -42.26 3.48 19.54
N TYR A 5 -42.18 4.81 19.37
CA TYR A 5 -41.34 5.46 18.38
C TYR A 5 -39.83 5.28 18.66
N PHE A 6 -39.40 5.39 19.92
CA PHE A 6 -38.00 5.14 20.30
C PHE A 6 -37.59 3.67 20.15
N LYS A 7 -38.47 2.73 20.49
CA LYS A 7 -38.24 1.29 20.29
C LYS A 7 -38.12 0.97 18.79
N TYR A 8 -38.99 1.54 17.96
CA TYR A 8 -38.95 1.39 16.50
C TYR A 8 -37.67 1.95 15.87
N ARG A 9 -37.17 3.10 16.35
CA ARG A 9 -35.93 3.72 15.86
C ARG A 9 -34.69 2.89 16.21
N LYS A 10 -34.60 2.36 17.44
CA LYS A 10 -33.47 1.51 17.88
C LYS A 10 -33.39 0.20 17.09
N THR A 11 -34.54 -0.39 16.75
CA THR A 11 -34.59 -1.58 15.90
C THR A 11 -34.08 -1.30 14.49
N ARG A 12 -34.45 -0.16 13.87
CA ARG A 12 -33.91 0.20 12.54
C ARG A 12 -32.40 0.41 12.51
N TYR A 13 -31.80 1.07 13.51
CA TYR A 13 -30.34 1.26 13.53
C TYR A 13 -29.60 -0.07 13.66
N PHE A 14 -30.08 -0.96 14.53
CA PHE A 14 -29.53 -2.30 14.68
C PHE A 14 -29.73 -3.17 13.42
N SER A 15 -30.87 -3.04 12.73
CA SER A 15 -31.12 -3.70 11.44
C SER A 15 -30.22 -3.17 10.32
N ILE A 16 -29.96 -1.85 10.26
CA ILE A 16 -29.05 -1.24 9.29
C ILE A 16 -27.62 -1.71 9.55
N GLU A 17 -27.20 -1.83 10.80
CA GLU A 17 -25.88 -2.32 11.20
C GLU A 17 -25.69 -3.81 10.88
N LEU A 18 -26.74 -4.64 11.01
CA LEU A 18 -26.73 -6.04 10.59
C LEU A 18 -26.75 -6.22 9.06
N THR A 19 -27.50 -5.39 8.33
CA THR A 19 -27.45 -5.35 6.86
C THR A 19 -26.10 -4.89 6.36
N ASN A 20 -25.48 -3.89 6.99
CA ASN A 20 -24.15 -3.44 6.61
C ASN A 20 -23.09 -4.50 6.97
N LYS A 21 -23.23 -5.18 8.12
CA LYS A 21 -22.32 -6.25 8.54
C LYS A 21 -22.46 -7.54 7.70
N GLN A 22 -23.65 -7.85 7.18
CA GLN A 22 -23.87 -8.95 6.21
C GLN A 22 -23.47 -8.58 4.78
N SER A 23 -23.56 -7.30 4.40
CA SER A 23 -23.04 -6.75 3.15
C SER A 23 -21.50 -6.73 3.16
N GLU A 24 -20.88 -6.42 4.31
CA GLU A 24 -19.44 -6.41 4.50
C GLU A 24 -18.84 -7.83 4.69
N SER A 25 -19.62 -8.79 5.19
CA SER A 25 -19.16 -10.18 5.36
C SER A 25 -19.39 -11.09 4.15
N GLY A 26 -19.72 -10.54 2.98
CA GLY A 26 -20.12 -11.33 1.81
C GLY A 26 -20.03 -10.64 0.44
N MET A 27 -19.78 -9.33 0.33
CA MET A 27 -19.36 -8.75 -0.94
C MET A 27 -17.85 -8.91 -1.09
N ALA A 28 -17.43 -9.94 -1.82
CA ALA A 28 -16.28 -9.70 -2.69
C ALA A 28 -16.64 -8.46 -3.51
N VAL A 29 -15.95 -7.33 -3.28
CA VAL A 29 -15.99 -6.22 -4.22
C VAL A 29 -15.52 -6.83 -5.53
N MET A 30 -16.45 -7.05 -6.47
CA MET A 30 -16.16 -7.68 -7.74
C MET A 30 -15.42 -6.65 -8.59
N VAL A 31 -14.14 -6.47 -8.30
CA VAL A 31 -13.24 -5.65 -9.10
C VAL A 31 -13.07 -6.37 -10.41
N THR A 32 -13.49 -5.70 -11.47
CA THR A 32 -13.35 -6.21 -12.82
C THR A 32 -11.88 -6.26 -13.20
N LEU A 33 -11.53 -7.17 -14.10
CA LEU A 33 -10.16 -7.26 -14.63
C LEU A 33 -9.72 -5.92 -15.25
N ILE A 34 -10.64 -5.18 -15.88
CA ILE A 34 -10.33 -3.90 -16.49
C ILE A 34 -9.99 -2.83 -15.44
N GLU A 35 -10.68 -2.79 -14.30
CA GLU A 35 -10.36 -1.89 -13.20
C GLU A 35 -8.99 -2.21 -12.59
N VAL A 36 -8.69 -3.50 -12.36
CA VAL A 36 -7.36 -3.92 -11.91
C VAL A 36 -6.28 -3.53 -12.91
N LEU A 37 -6.53 -3.70 -14.21
CA LEU A 37 -5.60 -3.32 -15.27
C LEU A 37 -5.35 -1.81 -15.27
N ILE A 38 -6.39 -0.99 -15.14
CA ILE A 38 -6.28 0.47 -15.07
C ILE A 38 -5.41 0.87 -13.87
N LEU A 39 -5.70 0.33 -12.69
CA LEU A 39 -4.92 0.61 -11.48
C LEU A 39 -3.46 0.16 -11.63
N ALA A 40 -3.22 -1.00 -12.25
CA ALA A 40 -1.87 -1.51 -12.50
C ALA A 40 -1.08 -0.66 -13.48
N VAL A 41 -1.72 -0.15 -14.55
CA VAL A 41 -1.09 0.79 -15.49
C VAL A 41 -0.76 2.10 -14.78
N ILE A 42 -1.68 2.65 -13.99
CA ILE A 42 -1.45 3.90 -13.27
C ILE A 42 -0.31 3.73 -12.27
N GLN A 43 -0.31 2.68 -11.45
CA GLN A 43 0.81 2.36 -10.56
C GLN A 43 2.11 2.21 -11.35
N GLY A 44 2.09 1.39 -12.40
CA GLY A 44 3.26 1.10 -13.22
C GLY A 44 3.85 2.33 -13.93
N LEU A 45 3.05 3.36 -14.23
CA LEU A 45 3.53 4.61 -14.81
C LEU A 45 3.98 5.61 -13.73
N THR A 46 3.20 5.75 -12.66
CA THR A 46 3.41 6.79 -11.65
C THR A 46 4.49 6.43 -10.62
N GLU A 47 4.79 5.15 -10.41
CA GLU A 47 5.83 4.72 -9.46
C GLU A 47 7.23 5.27 -9.81
N TRP A 48 7.49 5.48 -11.10
CA TRP A 48 8.79 5.96 -11.59
C TRP A 48 8.86 7.49 -11.70
N LEU A 49 7.75 8.17 -11.44
CA LEU A 49 7.64 9.61 -11.54
C LEU A 49 7.52 10.21 -10.12
N PRO A 50 8.15 11.36 -9.85
CA PRO A 50 8.05 12.02 -8.54
C PRO A 50 6.70 12.76 -8.38
N VAL A 51 5.59 12.03 -8.51
CA VAL A 51 4.21 12.56 -8.55
C VAL A 51 3.27 11.89 -7.54
N SER A 52 3.80 11.05 -6.63
CA SER A 52 3.03 10.23 -5.67
C SER A 52 2.08 9.22 -6.32
N SER A 53 2.55 7.99 -6.49
CA SER A 53 1.76 6.87 -7.05
C SER A 53 0.53 6.52 -6.19
N SER A 54 0.67 6.52 -4.86
CA SER A 54 -0.43 6.24 -3.92
C SER A 54 -1.58 7.25 -4.04
N GLY A 55 -1.30 8.54 -4.22
CA GLY A 55 -2.32 9.57 -4.44
C GLY A 55 -3.11 9.33 -5.73
N HIS A 56 -2.41 8.99 -6.81
CA HIS A 56 -3.04 8.68 -8.10
C HIS A 56 -3.93 7.43 -8.01
N LEU A 57 -3.52 6.40 -7.27
CA LEU A 57 -4.34 5.22 -7.03
C LEU A 57 -5.63 5.56 -6.25
N VAL A 58 -5.54 6.35 -5.18
CA VAL A 58 -6.71 6.76 -4.39
C VAL A 58 -7.70 7.58 -5.23
N ILE A 59 -7.19 8.54 -6.02
CA ILE A 59 -8.02 9.33 -6.94
C ILE A 59 -8.70 8.43 -7.97
N THR A 60 -7.96 7.51 -8.58
CA THR A 60 -8.51 6.58 -9.58
C THR A 60 -9.58 5.69 -8.99
N GLN A 61 -9.33 5.11 -7.81
CA GLN A 61 -10.33 4.31 -7.09
C GLN A 61 -11.61 5.13 -6.84
N LYS A 62 -11.47 6.38 -6.41
CA LYS A 62 -12.61 7.27 -6.19
C LYS A 62 -13.39 7.56 -7.47
N VAL A 63 -12.70 7.80 -8.59
CA VAL A 63 -13.31 8.02 -9.92
C VAL A 63 -14.04 6.78 -10.42
N LEU A 64 -13.50 5.59 -10.17
CA LEU A 64 -14.10 4.31 -10.53
C LEU A 64 -15.17 3.83 -9.53
N GLY A 65 -15.41 4.57 -8.44
CA GLY A 65 -16.34 4.17 -7.39
C GLY A 65 -15.88 2.96 -6.56
N LEU A 66 -14.58 2.65 -6.58
CA LEU A 66 -13.97 1.54 -5.87
C LEU A 66 -13.56 1.96 -4.46
N ASN A 67 -13.84 1.09 -3.49
CA ASN A 67 -13.29 1.18 -2.13
C ASN A 67 -12.48 -0.08 -1.88
N LEU A 68 -11.24 -0.10 -2.35
CA LEU A 68 -10.38 -1.28 -2.26
C LEU A 68 -9.63 -1.31 -0.92
N PRO A 69 -9.47 -2.48 -0.29
CA PRO A 69 -8.60 -2.62 0.86
C PRO A 69 -7.14 -2.27 0.51
N LEU A 70 -6.37 -1.81 1.50
CA LEU A 70 -4.97 -1.40 1.35
C LEU A 70 -4.10 -2.46 0.66
N ILE A 71 -4.43 -3.74 0.85
CA ILE A 71 -3.72 -4.87 0.23
C ILE A 71 -3.64 -4.76 -1.30
N TYR A 72 -4.61 -4.17 -1.98
CA TYR A 72 -4.57 -3.98 -3.44
C TYR A 72 -3.45 -3.03 -3.84
N SER A 73 -3.36 -1.86 -3.20
CA SER A 73 -2.29 -0.89 -3.44
C SER A 73 -0.91 -1.48 -3.12
N VAL A 74 -0.81 -2.27 -2.06
CA VAL A 74 0.42 -3.00 -1.69
C VAL A 74 0.80 -4.01 -2.77
N MET A 75 -0.15 -4.81 -3.27
CA MET A 75 0.13 -5.79 -4.34
C MET A 75 0.57 -5.14 -5.65
N LEU A 76 -0.01 -3.99 -6.00
CA LEU A 76 0.43 -3.21 -7.16
C LEU A 76 1.88 -2.70 -6.99
N HIS A 77 2.24 -2.19 -5.81
CA HIS A 77 3.62 -1.82 -5.48
C HIS A 77 4.58 -3.01 -5.53
N VAL A 78 4.15 -4.18 -5.05
CA VAL A 78 4.94 -5.42 -5.15
C VAL A 78 5.20 -5.76 -6.62
N GLY A 79 4.22 -5.59 -7.50
CA GLY A 79 4.39 -5.75 -8.94
C GLY A 79 5.51 -4.87 -9.51
N THR A 80 5.52 -3.58 -9.17
CA THR A 80 6.58 -2.65 -9.58
C THR A 80 7.93 -2.98 -8.95
N LEU A 81 7.95 -3.44 -7.69
CA LEU A 81 9.17 -3.88 -7.00
C LEU A 81 9.79 -5.10 -7.71
N ILE A 82 8.98 -6.06 -8.14
CA ILE A 82 9.45 -7.23 -8.89
C ILE A 82 10.15 -6.80 -10.20
N VAL A 83 9.65 -5.77 -10.89
CA VAL A 83 10.32 -5.21 -12.08
C VAL A 83 11.70 -4.67 -11.72
N VAL A 84 11.82 -3.85 -10.67
CA VAL A 84 13.12 -3.34 -10.18
C VAL A 84 14.07 -4.50 -9.89
N LEU A 85 13.63 -5.46 -9.08
CA LEU A 85 14.46 -6.60 -8.66
C LEU A 85 14.92 -7.45 -9.85
N THR A 86 14.07 -7.59 -10.88
CA THR A 86 14.38 -8.42 -12.05
C THR A 86 15.31 -7.71 -13.03
N VAL A 87 15.07 -6.42 -13.29
CA VAL A 87 15.84 -5.59 -14.23
C VAL A 87 17.23 -5.31 -13.65
N PHE A 88 17.31 -4.88 -12.40
CA PHE A 88 18.56 -4.51 -11.72
C PHE A 88 19.19 -5.68 -10.95
N ARG A 89 18.79 -6.92 -11.23
CA ARG A 89 19.25 -8.12 -10.48
C ARG A 89 20.77 -8.22 -10.38
N LYS A 90 21.49 -7.87 -11.45
CA LYS A 90 22.96 -7.96 -11.50
C LYS A 90 23.60 -6.90 -10.60
N ASP A 91 23.13 -5.67 -10.69
CA ASP A 91 23.61 -4.55 -9.87
C ASP A 91 23.34 -4.80 -8.40
N ILE A 92 22.11 -5.23 -8.06
CA ILE A 92 21.72 -5.62 -6.70
C ILE A 92 22.64 -6.71 -6.15
N ILE A 93 22.90 -7.78 -6.92
CA ILE A 93 23.81 -8.84 -6.51
C ILE A 93 25.24 -8.31 -6.28
N ASN A 94 25.73 -7.41 -7.13
CA ASN A 94 27.07 -6.84 -6.98
C ASN A 94 27.17 -5.94 -5.75
N ILE A 95 26.17 -5.10 -5.49
CA ILE A 95 26.05 -4.26 -4.29
C ILE A 95 26.04 -5.14 -3.03
N ILE A 96 25.22 -6.20 -3.00
CA ILE A 96 25.16 -7.12 -1.86
C ILE A 96 26.50 -7.84 -1.67
N LYS A 97 27.15 -8.31 -2.73
CA LYS A 97 28.46 -8.95 -2.66
C LYS A 97 29.53 -8.01 -2.11
N ALA A 98 29.56 -6.75 -2.57
CA ALA A 98 30.49 -5.74 -2.08
C ALA A 98 30.27 -5.46 -0.59
N LEU A 99 29.01 -5.36 -0.16
CA LEU A 99 28.64 -5.18 1.24
C LEU A 99 29.09 -6.36 2.12
N VAL A 100 28.80 -7.60 1.71
CA VAL A 100 29.18 -8.82 2.46
C VAL A 100 30.71 -8.97 2.56
N LYS A 101 31.42 -8.67 1.47
CA LYS A 101 32.90 -8.67 1.45
C LYS A 101 33.51 -7.45 2.14
N ARG A 102 32.71 -6.46 2.53
CA ARG A 102 33.14 -5.17 3.10
C ARG A 102 34.13 -4.44 2.18
N ASP A 103 33.97 -4.61 0.87
CA ASP A 103 34.81 -3.98 -0.13
C ASP A 103 34.24 -2.61 -0.50
N PHE A 104 34.53 -1.60 0.34
CA PHE A 104 34.02 -0.23 0.18
C PHE A 104 34.91 0.64 -0.71
N LYS A 105 35.90 0.04 -1.39
CA LYS A 105 36.74 0.76 -2.34
C LYS A 105 36.10 0.83 -3.73
N THR A 106 35.29 -0.16 -4.08
CA THR A 106 34.53 -0.17 -5.35
C THR A 106 33.31 0.75 -5.26
N ASP A 107 32.77 1.12 -6.42
CA ASP A 107 31.61 2.00 -6.48
C ASP A 107 30.34 1.31 -5.95
N GLU A 108 30.20 0.00 -6.14
CA GLU A 108 29.10 -0.78 -5.58
C GLU A 108 29.18 -0.87 -4.06
N GLY A 109 30.38 -0.98 -3.49
CA GLY A 109 30.59 -0.97 -2.05
C GLY A 109 30.24 0.39 -1.43
N LYS A 110 30.68 1.48 -2.05
CA LYS A 110 30.29 2.84 -1.63
C LYS A 110 28.78 3.03 -1.72
N LEU A 111 28.17 2.58 -2.82
CA LEU A 111 26.71 2.63 -3.00
C LEU A 111 25.98 1.82 -1.92
N ALA A 112 26.46 0.62 -1.59
CA ALA A 112 25.91 -0.18 -0.51
C ALA A 112 25.95 0.56 0.84
N LEU A 113 27.06 1.24 1.12
CA LEU A 113 27.20 2.05 2.33
C LEU A 113 26.24 3.23 2.34
N PHE A 114 26.10 3.96 1.22
CA PHE A 114 25.14 5.07 1.11
C PHE A 114 23.69 4.60 1.28
N ILE A 115 23.32 3.46 0.68
CA ILE A 115 22.00 2.86 0.87
C ILE A 115 21.78 2.51 2.35
N ALA A 116 22.75 1.85 2.99
CA ALA A 116 22.63 1.46 4.40
C ALA A 116 22.49 2.69 5.31
N VAL A 117 23.38 3.68 5.16
CA VAL A 117 23.37 4.92 5.95
C VAL A 117 22.10 5.72 5.71
N GLY A 118 21.61 5.80 4.47
CA GLY A 118 20.36 6.49 4.14
C GLY A 118 19.11 5.77 4.65
N SER A 119 19.13 4.44 4.73
CA SER A 119 17.98 3.64 5.17
C SER A 119 17.83 3.55 6.69
N VAL A 120 18.94 3.61 7.45
CA VAL A 120 18.91 3.48 8.92
C VAL A 120 18.02 4.53 9.60
N PRO A 121 18.15 5.84 9.30
CA PRO A 121 17.26 6.86 9.89
C PRO A 121 15.79 6.60 9.58
N ILE A 122 15.47 6.18 8.36
CA ILE A 122 14.10 5.87 7.94
C ILE A 122 13.54 4.69 8.74
N ALA A 123 14.33 3.62 8.89
CA ALA A 123 13.94 2.45 9.68
C ALA A 123 13.73 2.80 11.16
N ILE A 124 14.61 3.63 11.73
CA ILE A 124 14.47 4.11 13.12
C ILE A 124 13.18 4.93 13.28
N ILE A 125 12.92 5.88 12.38
CA ILE A 125 11.70 6.70 12.41
C ILE A 125 10.47 5.80 12.27
N GLY A 126 10.46 4.88 11.31
CA GLY A 126 9.35 3.95 11.12
C GLY A 126 9.07 3.09 12.34
N PHE A 127 10.11 2.64 13.04
CA PHE A 127 9.98 1.86 14.27
C PHE A 127 9.49 2.71 15.46
N VAL A 128 10.08 3.89 15.68
CA VAL A 128 9.74 4.78 16.80
C VAL A 128 8.33 5.35 16.68
N PHE A 129 7.90 5.67 15.46
CA PHE A 129 6.59 6.27 15.19
C PHE A 129 5.54 5.25 14.69
N TYR A 130 5.77 3.96 14.92
CA TYR A 130 4.89 2.88 14.46
C TYR A 130 3.43 3.11 14.89
N ASP A 131 3.18 3.33 16.19
CA ASP A 131 1.83 3.54 16.73
C ASP A 131 1.14 4.78 16.15
N LEU A 132 1.91 5.84 15.90
CA LEU A 132 1.41 7.06 15.26
C LEU A 132 0.93 6.75 13.84
N PHE A 133 1.73 6.04 13.05
CA PHE A 133 1.34 5.67 11.70
C PHE A 133 0.15 4.71 11.69
N GLU A 134 0.11 3.72 12.57
CA GLU A 134 -1.04 2.81 12.68
C GLU A 134 -2.33 3.59 12.92
N SER A 135 -2.34 4.56 13.84
CA SER A 135 -3.51 5.40 14.13
C SER A 135 -3.97 6.30 12.97
N LEU A 136 -3.12 6.59 11.99
CA LEU A 136 -3.47 7.40 10.82
C LEU A 136 -4.13 6.58 9.71
N PHE A 137 -3.96 5.26 9.71
CA PHE A 137 -4.42 4.35 8.65
C PHE A 137 -5.44 3.30 9.13
N SER A 138 -5.71 3.22 10.44
CA SER A 138 -6.78 2.43 11.07
C SER A 138 -8.05 3.25 11.28
#